data_AF-A0A9X1R624-F1
#
_entry.id   AF-A0A9X1R624-F1
#
_cell.length_a   1.000
_cell.length_b   1.000
_cell.length_c   1.000
_cell.angle_alpha   90.00
_cell.angle_beta   90.00
_cell.angle_gamma   90.00
#
_symmetry.space_group_name_H-M   'P 1'
#
loop_
_entity.id
_entity.type
_entity.pdbx_description
1 polymer ?
#
loop_
_entity_poly.entity_id
_entity_poly.type
_entity_poly.pdbx_seq_one_letter_code
_entity_poly.pdbx_strand_id
1 'polypeptide(L)'
;MGVAERKTRERADREHRITAAARLIAEREGWPAVTIRRLADEIEYSQPVVYSHFENRDAIVTAVALEGFGELAKALRKAAHRSGDRGKAIENVAMAYLTFARQHPALYEAMFTLPTSLRFAEADTKPELKDGFAALASVVAPSRGDVEVATETFWAALHGLAELERSGRIRKSARDQRIALVVRGLLDS
;
A
#
# COMPACT_ATOMS: atom_id res chain seq x y z
N MET A 1 -34.21 1.72 -7.45
CA MET A 1 -33.02 0.84 -7.39
C MET A 1 -33.42 -0.52 -7.93
N GLY A 2 -32.78 -0.97 -9.01
CA GLY A 2 -33.07 -2.26 -9.63
C GLY A 2 -32.57 -3.44 -8.78
N VAL A 3 -33.13 -4.63 -9.01
CA VAL A 3 -32.71 -5.87 -8.32
C VAL A 3 -31.21 -6.17 -8.54
N ALA A 4 -30.68 -5.85 -9.73
CA ALA A 4 -29.27 -6.03 -10.06
C ALA A 4 -28.35 -5.11 -9.23
N GLU A 5 -28.69 -3.82 -9.12
CA GLU A 5 -27.91 -2.86 -8.31
C GLU A 5 -27.88 -3.24 -6.83
N ARG A 6 -29.00 -3.76 -6.30
CA ARG A 6 -29.07 -4.23 -4.92
C ARG A 6 -28.15 -5.44 -4.70
N LYS A 7 -28.18 -6.44 -5.59
CA LYS A 7 -27.31 -7.61 -5.50
C LYS A 7 -25.82 -7.26 -5.59
N THR A 8 -25.45 -6.33 -6.48
CA THR A 8 -24.07 -5.86 -6.60
C THR A 8 -23.60 -5.17 -5.32
N ARG A 9 -24.46 -4.33 -4.72
CA ARG A 9 -24.17 -3.65 -3.45
C ARG A 9 -24.01 -4.64 -2.31
N GLU A 10 -24.95 -5.57 -2.15
CA GLU A 10 -24.87 -6.62 -1.14
C GLU A 10 -23.60 -7.47 -1.29
N ARG A 11 -23.18 -7.73 -2.53
CA ARG A 11 -21.93 -8.44 -2.81
C ARG A 11 -20.71 -7.63 -2.38
N ALA A 12 -20.64 -6.35 -2.75
CA ALA A 12 -19.55 -5.45 -2.37
C ALA A 12 -19.46 -5.26 -0.85
N ASP A 13 -20.59 -5.12 -0.17
CA ASP A 13 -20.65 -4.99 1.29
C ASP A 13 -20.10 -6.24 2.00
N ARG A 14 -20.38 -7.45 1.46
CA ARG A 14 -19.82 -8.69 1.99
C ARG A 14 -18.32 -8.81 1.74
N GLU A 15 -17.86 -8.47 0.54
CA GLU A 15 -16.43 -8.44 0.22
C GLU A 15 -15.68 -7.50 1.15
N HIS A 16 -16.24 -6.30 1.41
CA HIS A 16 -15.68 -5.34 2.35
C HIS A 16 -15.64 -5.88 3.80
N ARG A 17 -16.68 -6.57 4.26
CA ARG A 17 -16.66 -7.18 5.60
C ARG A 17 -15.58 -8.26 5.73
N ILE A 18 -15.38 -9.07 4.69
CA ILE A 18 -14.33 -10.10 4.66
C ILE A 18 -12.94 -9.46 4.67
N THR A 19 -12.70 -8.43 3.85
CA THR A 19 -11.40 -7.73 3.79
C THR A 19 -11.09 -7.02 5.10
N ALA A 20 -12.08 -6.34 5.69
CA ALA A 20 -11.94 -5.69 6.99
C ALA A 20 -11.60 -6.68 8.11
N ALA A 21 -12.28 -7.83 8.18
CA ALA A 21 -11.97 -8.88 9.15
C ALA A 21 -10.57 -9.46 8.94
N ALA A 22 -10.17 -9.70 7.68
CA ALA A 22 -8.82 -10.16 7.35
C ALA A 22 -7.73 -9.18 7.81
N ARG A 23 -7.94 -7.89 7.56
CA ARG A 23 -7.02 -6.84 8.04
C ARG A 23 -6.94 -6.81 9.57
N LEU A 24 -8.07 -6.85 10.27
CA LEU A 24 -8.10 -6.85 11.75
C LEU A 24 -7.37 -8.06 12.35
N ILE A 25 -7.60 -9.26 11.80
CA ILE A 25 -6.91 -10.47 12.23
C ILE A 25 -5.40 -10.34 11.94
N ALA A 26 -5.02 -9.89 10.74
CA ALA A 26 -3.61 -9.71 10.38
C ALA A 26 -2.89 -8.70 11.28
N GLU A 27 -3.54 -7.59 11.63
CA GLU A 27 -2.96 -6.56 12.51
C GLU A 27 -2.80 -7.05 13.95
N ARG A 28 -3.70 -7.91 14.44
CA ARG A 28 -3.67 -8.42 15.83
C ARG A 28 -2.79 -9.67 15.99
N GLU A 29 -2.85 -10.57 15.02
CA GLU A 29 -2.37 -11.96 15.16
C GLU A 29 -1.42 -12.36 14.02
N GLY A 30 -1.21 -11.50 13.03
CA GLY A 30 -0.37 -11.76 11.86
C GLY A 30 -1.10 -12.50 10.75
N TRP A 31 -0.54 -12.42 9.54
CA TRP A 31 -1.11 -13.04 8.34
C TRP A 31 -1.30 -14.57 8.40
N PRO A 32 -0.46 -15.36 9.11
CA PRO A 32 -0.72 -16.79 9.28
C PRO A 32 -2.05 -17.11 9.97
N ALA A 33 -2.58 -16.22 10.81
CA ALA A 33 -3.88 -16.40 11.48
C ALA A 33 -5.07 -16.14 10.53
N VAL A 34 -4.86 -15.45 9.42
CA VAL A 34 -5.88 -15.18 8.40
C VAL A 34 -6.13 -16.43 7.58
N THR A 35 -7.05 -17.27 8.05
CA THR A 35 -7.52 -18.47 7.36
C THR A 35 -8.98 -18.31 6.97
N ILE A 36 -9.43 -19.01 5.91
CA ILE A 36 -10.83 -18.96 5.46
C ILE A 36 -11.78 -19.38 6.59
N ARG A 37 -11.40 -20.39 7.37
CA ARG A 37 -12.16 -20.82 8.55
C ARG A 37 -12.26 -19.72 9.61
N ARG A 38 -11.13 -19.14 10.01
CA ARG A 38 -11.10 -18.06 11.01
C ARG A 38 -11.92 -16.85 10.56
N LEU A 39 -11.85 -16.50 9.28
CA LEU A 39 -12.62 -15.40 8.69
C LEU A 39 -14.13 -15.70 8.72
N ALA A 40 -14.53 -16.89 8.32
CA ALA A 40 -15.91 -17.36 8.38
C ALA A 40 -16.47 -17.25 9.81
N ASP A 41 -15.70 -17.72 10.80
CA ASP A 41 -16.07 -17.64 12.22
C ASP A 41 -16.19 -16.16 12.68
N GLU A 42 -15.23 -15.30 12.33
CA GLU A 42 -15.18 -13.89 12.75
C GLU A 42 -16.35 -13.05 12.19
N ILE A 43 -16.77 -13.32 10.95
CA ILE A 43 -17.85 -12.55 10.30
C ILE A 43 -19.22 -13.24 10.39
N GLU A 44 -19.30 -14.35 11.15
CA GLU A 44 -20.50 -15.18 11.32
C GLU A 44 -21.08 -15.72 9.99
N TYR A 45 -20.19 -16.10 9.07
CA TYR A 45 -20.55 -16.76 7.81
C TYR A 45 -20.00 -18.17 7.73
N SER A 46 -20.55 -18.97 6.81
CA SER A 46 -19.97 -20.27 6.50
C SER A 46 -18.77 -20.11 5.56
N GLN A 47 -17.81 -21.04 5.61
CA GLN A 47 -16.68 -21.04 4.68
C GLN A 47 -17.12 -21.03 3.19
N PRO A 48 -18.16 -21.78 2.76
CA PRO A 48 -18.68 -21.68 1.40
C PRO A 48 -19.11 -20.26 0.99
N VAL A 49 -19.64 -19.46 1.93
CA VAL A 49 -19.99 -18.06 1.64
C VAL A 49 -18.72 -17.26 1.37
N VAL A 50 -17.66 -17.41 2.16
CA VAL A 50 -16.37 -16.75 1.90
C VAL A 50 -15.81 -17.15 0.54
N TYR A 51 -15.82 -18.45 0.22
CA TYR A 51 -15.37 -18.96 -1.08
C TYR A 51 -16.19 -18.44 -2.27
N SER A 52 -17.47 -18.12 -2.07
CA SER A 52 -18.30 -17.53 -3.12
C SER A 52 -17.89 -16.09 -3.49
N HIS A 53 -17.12 -15.43 -2.63
CA HIS A 53 -16.60 -14.08 -2.85
C HIS A 53 -15.11 -14.06 -3.21
N PHE A 54 -14.31 -14.92 -2.59
CA PHE A 54 -12.87 -15.02 -2.80
C PHE A 54 -12.46 -16.46 -3.05
N GLU A 55 -11.82 -16.71 -4.20
CA GLU A 55 -11.40 -18.05 -4.61
C GLU A 55 -10.47 -18.72 -3.59
N ASN A 56 -9.58 -17.94 -2.98
CA ASN A 56 -8.59 -18.43 -2.04
C ASN A 56 -8.12 -17.29 -1.11
N ARG A 57 -7.22 -17.63 -0.18
CA ARG A 57 -6.62 -16.68 0.76
C ARG A 57 -5.87 -15.55 0.05
N ASP A 58 -5.17 -15.84 -1.05
CA ASP A 58 -4.36 -14.85 -1.76
C ASP A 58 -5.25 -13.80 -2.47
N ALA A 59 -6.46 -14.18 -2.89
CA ALA A 59 -7.46 -13.24 -3.39
C ALA A 59 -7.92 -12.26 -2.30
N ILE A 60 -8.01 -12.70 -1.03
CA ILE A 60 -8.32 -11.84 0.12
C ILE A 60 -7.14 -10.91 0.42
N VAL A 61 -5.91 -11.44 0.43
CA VAL A 61 -4.69 -10.64 0.59
C VAL A 61 -4.61 -9.56 -0.50
N THR A 62 -4.90 -9.92 -1.75
CA THR A 62 -4.94 -9.00 -2.90
C THR A 62 -5.93 -7.85 -2.67
N ALA A 63 -7.13 -8.15 -2.17
CA ALA A 63 -8.13 -7.13 -1.91
C ALA A 63 -7.73 -6.19 -0.75
N VAL A 64 -7.16 -6.74 0.34
CA VAL A 64 -6.60 -5.94 1.44
C VAL A 64 -5.43 -5.07 0.96
N ALA A 65 -4.54 -5.63 0.13
CA ALA A 65 -3.43 -4.88 -0.46
C ALA A 65 -3.94 -3.71 -1.32
N LEU A 66 -4.99 -3.93 -2.12
CA LEU A 66 -5.58 -2.89 -2.96
C LEU A 66 -6.15 -1.72 -2.14
N GLU A 67 -6.87 -2.01 -1.04
CA GLU A 67 -7.30 -0.99 -0.07
C GLU A 67 -6.10 -0.22 0.50
N GLY A 68 -5.03 -0.94 0.86
CA GLY A 68 -3.79 -0.36 1.37
C GLY A 68 -3.07 0.56 0.37
N PHE A 69 -3.03 0.20 -0.91
CA PHE A 69 -2.50 1.07 -1.96
C PHE A 69 -3.34 2.35 -2.10
N GLY A 70 -4.67 2.24 -2.01
CA GLY A 70 -5.56 3.41 -2.01
C GLY A 70 -5.31 4.34 -0.82
N GLU A 71 -5.08 3.79 0.38
CA GLU A 71 -4.72 4.57 1.57
C GLU A 71 -3.36 5.25 1.43
N LEU A 72 -2.35 4.51 0.96
CA LEU A 72 -1.02 5.04 0.71
C LEU A 72 -1.06 6.18 -0.33
N ALA A 73 -1.74 5.99 -1.45
CA ALA A 73 -1.89 7.01 -2.49
C ALA A 73 -2.50 8.31 -1.94
N LYS A 74 -3.53 8.21 -1.08
CA LYS A 74 -4.12 9.38 -0.39
C LYS A 74 -3.10 10.05 0.54
N ALA A 75 -2.34 9.29 1.32
CA ALA A 75 -1.33 9.81 2.24
C ALA A 75 -0.21 10.55 1.48
N LEU A 76 0.28 9.98 0.39
CA LEU A 76 1.34 10.56 -0.44
C LEU A 76 0.85 11.85 -1.13
N ARG A 77 -0.34 11.84 -1.74
CA ARG A 77 -0.92 13.06 -2.33
C ARG A 77 -1.07 14.17 -1.30
N LYS A 78 -1.61 13.85 -0.12
CA LYS A 78 -1.73 14.83 0.97
C LYS A 78 -0.37 15.41 1.38
N ALA A 79 0.68 14.59 1.40
CA ALA A 79 2.03 15.01 1.77
C ALA A 79 2.68 15.91 0.70
N ALA A 80 2.52 15.56 -0.58
CA ALA A 80 3.03 16.34 -1.71
C ALA A 80 2.53 17.78 -1.72
N HIS A 81 1.27 18.01 -1.32
CA HIS A 81 0.63 19.34 -1.36
C HIS A 81 0.86 20.20 -0.10
N ARG A 82 1.67 19.75 0.88
CA ARG A 82 1.88 20.50 2.13
C ARG A 82 2.83 21.68 1.98
N SER A 83 3.64 21.71 0.94
CA SER A 83 4.65 22.74 0.73
C SER A 83 4.76 23.09 -0.74
N GLY A 84 4.98 24.37 -1.04
CA GLY A 84 5.36 24.82 -2.40
C GLY A 84 6.85 24.67 -2.69
N ASP A 85 7.66 24.35 -1.69
CA ASP A 85 9.09 24.06 -1.87
C ASP A 85 9.29 22.59 -2.27
N ARG A 86 9.98 22.35 -3.39
CA ARG A 86 10.17 21.00 -3.95
C ARG A 86 10.94 20.09 -3.01
N GLY A 87 12.01 20.57 -2.39
CA GLY A 87 12.81 19.77 -1.44
C GLY A 87 11.97 19.29 -0.26
N LYS A 88 11.20 20.21 0.34
CA LYS A 88 10.25 19.88 1.41
C LYS A 88 9.12 18.96 0.94
N ALA A 89 8.64 19.09 -0.30
CA ALA A 89 7.62 18.20 -0.84
C ALA A 89 8.13 16.76 -0.97
N ILE A 90 9.35 16.55 -1.48
CA ILE A 90 10.01 15.24 -1.56
C ILE A 90 10.19 14.66 -0.15
N GLU A 91 10.68 15.46 0.80
CA GLU A 91 10.87 15.04 2.19
C GLU A 91 9.55 14.64 2.85
N ASN A 92 8.49 15.43 2.68
CA ASN A 92 7.16 15.13 3.20
C ASN A 92 6.62 13.80 2.65
N VAL A 93 6.78 13.56 1.35
CA VAL A 93 6.35 12.31 0.69
C VAL A 93 7.16 11.12 1.18
N ALA A 94 8.48 11.25 1.29
CA ALA A 94 9.35 10.22 1.86
C ALA A 94 8.94 9.85 3.29
N MET A 95 8.71 10.87 4.12
CA MET A 95 8.25 10.69 5.50
C MET A 95 6.87 10.04 5.57
N ALA A 96 5.93 10.42 4.69
CA ALA A 96 4.61 9.81 4.64
C ALA A 96 4.67 8.32 4.26
N TYR A 97 5.45 7.97 3.23
CA TYR A 97 5.67 6.58 2.82
C TYR A 97 6.24 5.73 3.97
N LEU A 98 7.35 6.19 4.56
CA LEU A 98 8.04 5.46 5.63
C LEU A 98 7.25 5.45 6.94
N THR A 99 6.35 6.41 7.16
CA THR A 99 5.45 6.42 8.31
C THR A 99 4.31 5.42 8.10
N PHE A 100 3.73 5.37 6.91
CA PHE A 100 2.70 4.40 6.54
C PHE A 100 3.20 2.96 6.72
N ALA A 101 4.37 2.65 6.18
CA ALA A 101 4.98 1.32 6.32
C ALA A 101 5.19 0.91 7.79
N ARG A 102 5.57 1.88 8.65
CA ARG A 102 5.81 1.64 10.08
C ARG A 102 4.51 1.51 10.89
N GLN A 103 3.49 2.30 10.56
CA GLN A 103 2.21 2.33 11.29
C GLN A 103 1.31 1.15 10.93
N HIS A 104 1.44 0.61 9.71
CA HIS A 104 0.58 -0.46 9.20
C HIS A 104 1.42 -1.67 8.74
N PRO A 105 2.19 -2.34 9.62
CA PRO A 105 3.14 -3.37 9.22
C PRO A 105 2.47 -4.57 8.53
N ALA A 106 1.31 -5.03 9.02
CA ALA A 106 0.57 -6.13 8.40
C ALA A 106 0.00 -5.74 7.02
N LEU A 107 -0.55 -4.53 6.89
CA LEU A 107 -1.04 -4.03 5.60
C LEU A 107 0.11 -3.89 4.59
N TYR A 108 1.25 -3.36 5.03
CA TYR A 108 2.44 -3.21 4.20
C TYR A 108 2.98 -4.57 3.72
N GLU A 109 2.96 -5.59 4.58
CA GLU A 109 3.30 -6.97 4.23
C GLU A 109 2.37 -7.53 3.14
N ALA A 110 1.06 -7.24 3.21
CA ALA A 110 0.10 -7.62 2.18
C ALA A 110 0.40 -6.97 0.83
N MET A 111 0.80 -5.70 0.85
CA MET A 111 1.04 -4.88 -0.34
C MET A 111 2.30 -5.28 -1.10
N PHE A 112 3.37 -5.67 -0.39
CA PHE A 112 4.70 -5.82 -1.00
C PHE A 112 5.40 -7.16 -0.75
N THR A 113 4.91 -8.00 0.16
CA THR A 113 5.60 -9.25 0.55
C THR A 113 4.78 -10.49 0.23
N LEU A 114 3.48 -10.47 0.49
CA LEU A 114 2.62 -11.64 0.29
C LEU A 114 2.23 -11.83 -1.18
N PRO A 115 1.85 -13.08 -1.57
CA PRO A 115 1.37 -13.35 -2.92
C PRO A 115 0.11 -12.52 -3.21
N THR A 116 0.13 -11.78 -4.31
CA THR A 116 -1.04 -11.08 -4.84
C THR A 116 -1.11 -11.25 -6.35
N SER A 117 -2.29 -11.04 -6.92
CA SER A 117 -2.47 -10.98 -8.38
C SER A 117 -2.24 -9.58 -8.96
N LEU A 118 -1.80 -8.61 -8.15
CA LEU A 118 -1.57 -7.24 -8.59
C LEU A 118 -0.39 -7.19 -9.57
N ARG A 119 -0.58 -6.45 -10.66
CA ARG A 119 0.44 -6.15 -11.66
C ARG A 119 0.83 -4.68 -11.56
N PHE A 120 2.13 -4.41 -11.69
CA PHE A 120 2.73 -3.08 -11.66
C PHE A 120 3.35 -2.80 -13.03
N ALA A 121 3.30 -1.54 -13.47
CA ALA A 121 3.86 -1.10 -14.76
C ALA A 121 3.30 -1.83 -16.00
N GLU A 122 2.12 -2.44 -15.88
CA GLU A 122 1.40 -3.14 -16.96
C GLU A 122 0.11 -2.41 -17.33
N ALA A 123 -0.46 -2.75 -18.51
CA ALA A 123 -1.69 -2.15 -19.02
C ALA A 123 -2.87 -2.27 -18.04
N ASP A 124 -2.97 -3.40 -17.33
CA ASP A 124 -4.04 -3.72 -16.38
C ASP A 124 -3.73 -3.30 -14.93
N THR A 125 -2.65 -2.54 -14.70
CA THR A 125 -2.31 -1.98 -13.38
C THR A 125 -3.51 -1.24 -12.79
N LYS A 126 -3.85 -1.56 -11.54
CA LYS A 126 -5.03 -1.01 -10.87
C LYS A 126 -4.88 0.50 -10.59
N PRO A 127 -5.98 1.28 -10.61
CA PRO A 127 -5.93 2.73 -10.38
C PRO A 127 -5.22 3.14 -9.10
N GLU A 128 -5.39 2.39 -8.01
CA GLU A 128 -4.79 2.68 -6.71
C GLU A 128 -3.25 2.64 -6.77
N LEU A 129 -2.69 1.72 -7.54
CA LEU A 129 -1.25 1.60 -7.77
C LEU A 129 -0.75 2.75 -8.64
N LYS A 130 -1.49 3.09 -9.71
CA LYS A 130 -1.20 4.22 -10.60
C LYS A 130 -1.22 5.55 -9.83
N ASP A 131 -2.22 5.75 -8.98
CA ASP A 131 -2.38 6.94 -8.14
C ASP A 131 -1.23 7.07 -7.12
N GLY A 132 -0.82 5.96 -6.51
CA GLY A 132 0.33 5.91 -5.61
C GLY A 132 1.63 6.31 -6.31
N PHE A 133 1.87 5.74 -7.50
CA PHE A 133 3.05 6.07 -8.31
C PHE A 133 3.03 7.51 -8.79
N ALA A 134 1.88 8.01 -9.28
CA ALA A 134 1.72 9.38 -9.71
C ALA A 134 1.97 10.38 -8.58
N ALA A 135 1.58 10.05 -7.34
CA ALA A 135 1.89 10.87 -6.17
C ALA A 135 3.40 10.97 -5.91
N LEU A 136 4.15 9.87 -6.07
CA LEU A 136 5.62 9.91 -5.99
C LEU A 136 6.21 10.74 -7.14
N ALA A 137 5.77 10.50 -8.38
CA ALA A 137 6.26 11.23 -9.56
C ALA A 137 6.04 12.74 -9.46
N SER A 138 4.94 13.18 -8.84
CA SER A 138 4.59 14.60 -8.69
C SER A 138 5.61 15.43 -7.93
N VAL A 139 6.37 14.83 -7.00
CA VAL A 139 7.43 15.53 -6.25
C VAL A 139 8.82 15.32 -6.85
N VAL A 140 8.98 14.27 -7.64
CA VAL A 140 10.20 14.02 -8.43
C VAL A 140 10.27 14.98 -9.62
N ALA A 141 9.14 15.34 -10.24
CA ALA A 141 9.09 16.29 -11.33
C ALA A 141 9.33 17.75 -10.86
N PRO A 142 9.98 18.60 -11.69
CA PRO A 142 10.68 18.24 -12.93
C PRO A 142 12.05 17.62 -12.63
N SER A 143 12.33 16.44 -13.19
CA SER A 143 13.69 15.85 -13.19
C SER A 143 14.43 16.28 -14.46
N ARG A 144 15.78 16.35 -14.44
CA ARG A 144 16.54 16.60 -15.68
C ARG A 144 16.59 15.37 -16.59
N GLY A 145 16.42 14.19 -16.02
CA GLY A 145 16.35 12.91 -16.73
C GLY A 145 14.91 12.40 -16.89
N ASP A 146 14.81 11.10 -17.16
CA ASP A 146 13.54 10.39 -17.22
C ASP A 146 12.85 10.39 -15.84
N VAL A 147 11.67 11.02 -15.77
CA VAL A 147 10.89 11.16 -14.53
C VAL A 147 10.41 9.80 -14.01
N GLU A 148 10.09 8.85 -14.89
CA GLU A 148 9.61 7.53 -14.47
C GLU A 148 10.74 6.75 -13.81
N VAL A 149 11.91 6.68 -14.46
CA VAL A 149 13.12 6.03 -13.90
C VAL A 149 13.55 6.67 -12.57
N ALA A 150 13.51 8.01 -12.48
CA ALA A 150 13.80 8.72 -11.23
C ALA A 150 12.77 8.39 -10.13
N THR A 151 11.49 8.25 -10.50
CA THR A 151 10.41 7.88 -9.57
C THR A 151 10.54 6.44 -9.08
N GLU A 152 10.87 5.50 -9.96
CA GLU A 152 11.17 4.11 -9.60
C GLU A 152 12.36 4.03 -8.66
N THR A 153 13.43 4.79 -8.94
CA THR A 153 14.62 4.83 -8.09
C THR A 153 14.31 5.41 -6.70
N PHE A 154 13.53 6.49 -6.66
CA PHE A 154 13.06 7.06 -5.39
C PHE A 154 12.22 6.05 -4.61
N TRP A 155 11.27 5.40 -5.27
CA TRP A 155 10.41 4.40 -4.66
C TRP A 155 11.21 3.20 -4.14
N ALA A 156 12.18 2.71 -4.91
CA ALA A 156 13.08 1.64 -4.51
C ALA A 156 13.90 2.01 -3.27
N ALA A 157 14.41 3.23 -3.19
CA ALA A 157 15.12 3.72 -2.01
C ALA A 157 14.20 3.74 -0.77
N LEU A 158 12.98 4.28 -0.90
CA LEU A 158 12.02 4.31 0.20
C LEU A 158 11.58 2.90 0.64
N HIS A 159 11.33 2.01 -0.31
CA HIS A 159 10.95 0.62 -0.03
C HIS A 159 12.09 -0.12 0.67
N GLY A 160 13.32 0.01 0.19
CA GLY A 160 14.51 -0.57 0.82
C GLY A 160 14.70 -0.05 2.25
N LEU A 161 14.54 1.25 2.47
CA LEU A 161 14.57 1.82 3.82
C LEU A 161 13.47 1.26 4.71
N ALA A 162 12.22 1.19 4.23
CA ALA A 162 11.10 0.64 4.99
C ALA A 162 11.38 -0.81 5.43
N GLU A 163 11.85 -1.66 4.52
CA GLU A 163 12.08 -3.07 4.80
C GLU A 163 13.30 -3.32 5.70
N LEU A 164 14.39 -2.58 5.48
CA LEU A 164 15.58 -2.67 6.33
C LEU A 164 15.32 -2.15 7.75
N GLU A 165 14.53 -1.08 7.91
CA GLU A 165 14.14 -0.56 9.23
C GLU A 165 13.19 -1.53 9.95
N ARG A 166 12.19 -2.05 9.24
CA ARG A 166 11.21 -3.02 9.78
C ARG A 166 11.90 -4.29 10.27
N SER A 167 12.86 -4.79 9.50
CA SER A 167 13.61 -6.00 9.84
C SER A 167 14.80 -5.77 10.78
N GLY A 168 15.02 -4.54 11.24
CA GLY A 168 16.10 -4.21 12.18
C GLY A 168 17.51 -4.37 11.60
N ARG A 169 17.64 -4.40 10.27
CA ARG A 169 18.92 -4.63 9.56
C ARG A 169 19.74 -3.36 9.38
N ILE A 170 19.22 -2.20 9.82
CA ILE A 170 19.94 -0.92 9.85
C ILE A 170 19.67 -0.14 11.13
N ARG A 171 20.58 0.76 11.49
CA ARG A 171 20.48 1.58 12.71
C ARG A 171 19.32 2.56 12.64
N LYS A 172 18.40 2.50 13.62
CA LYS A 172 17.22 3.37 13.72
C LYS A 172 17.56 4.86 13.89
N SER A 173 18.65 5.17 14.59
CA SER A 173 19.05 6.56 14.92
C SER A 173 19.44 7.43 13.71
N ALA A 174 19.73 6.83 12.56
CA ALA A 174 20.16 7.56 11.36
C ALA A 174 19.06 7.66 10.29
N ARG A 175 17.77 7.53 10.67
CA ARG A 175 16.64 7.59 9.73
C ARG A 175 16.59 8.92 8.98
N ASP A 176 16.61 10.04 9.70
CA ASP A 176 16.50 11.37 9.10
C ASP A 176 17.69 11.68 8.18
N GLN A 177 18.88 11.21 8.54
CA GLN A 177 20.08 11.34 7.69
C GLN A 177 19.92 10.60 6.36
N ARG A 178 19.36 9.39 6.37
CA ARG A 178 19.11 8.61 5.14
C ARG A 178 18.05 9.27 4.27
N ILE A 179 16.99 9.80 4.88
CA ILE A 179 15.95 10.53 4.15
C ILE A 179 16.55 11.78 3.50
N ALA A 180 17.35 12.55 4.23
CA ALA A 180 18.05 13.71 3.68
C ALA A 180 18.97 13.36 2.50
N LEU A 181 19.65 12.20 2.55
CA LEU A 181 20.47 11.71 1.43
C LEU A 181 19.64 11.37 0.19
N VAL A 182 18.49 10.70 0.37
CA VAL A 182 17.56 10.39 -0.73
C VAL A 182 17.00 11.68 -1.35
N VAL A 183 16.57 12.63 -0.51
CA VAL A 183 16.05 13.94 -0.98
C VAL A 183 17.11 14.69 -1.78
N ARG A 184 18.35 14.76 -1.26
CA ARG A 184 19.46 15.42 -1.97
C ARG A 184 19.75 14.77 -3.31
N GLY A 185 19.81 13.44 -3.37
CA GLY A 185 20.03 12.71 -4.61
C GLY A 185 19.01 13.03 -5.72
N LEU A 186 17.75 13.28 -5.34
CA LEU A 186 16.70 13.70 -6.29
C LEU A 186 16.75 15.18 -6.67
N LEU A 187 17.22 16.05 -5.79
CA LEU A 187 17.36 17.48 -6.10
C LEU A 187 18.54 17.74 -7.04
N ASP A 188 19.57 16.89 -6.97
CA ASP A 188 20.77 16.99 -7.79
C ASP A 188 20.63 16.29 -9.16
N SER A 189 19.58 15.47 -9.35
CA SER A 189 19.31 14.69 -10.57
C SER A 189 18.57 15.43 -11.67
#